data_AF-A0A7Y6RGV5-F1
#
_entry.id   AF-A0A7Y6RGV5-F1
#
_cell.length_a   1.000
_cell.length_b   1.000
_cell.length_c   1.000
_cell.angle_alpha   90.00
_cell.angle_beta   90.00
_cell.angle_gamma   90.00
#
_symmetry.space_group_name_H-M   'P 1'
#
loop_
_entity.id
_entity.type
_entity.pdbx_description
1 polymer ?
#
loop_
_entity_poly.entity_id
_entity_poly.type
_entity_poly.pdbx_seq_one_letter_code
_entity_poly.pdbx_strand_id
1 'polypeptide(L)' 'MRPIIPQRRMHRRPKPGLPHQFDRPKYRQRNVVERLFGWLMEKRRLNTRYDKLASSFKAMVTLACIEQCMRANFSDRT' A
#
# COMPACT_ATOMS: atom_id res chain seq x y z
N MET A 1 3.83 -17.70 2.53
CA MET A 1 3.25 -17.09 1.30
C MET A 1 4.39 -16.80 0.32
N ARG A 2 4.28 -17.14 -0.97
CA ARG A 2 5.33 -16.80 -1.97
C ARG A 2 5.17 -15.35 -2.42
N PRO A 3 6.23 -14.52 -2.43
CA PRO A 3 6.16 -13.14 -2.92
C PRO A 3 6.01 -13.10 -4.44
N ILE A 4 5.15 -12.22 -4.95
CA ILE A 4 4.94 -12.02 -6.39
C ILE A 4 5.65 -10.74 -6.77
N ILE A 5 6.74 -10.89 -7.51
CA ILE A 5 7.63 -9.80 -7.88
C ILE A 5 7.62 -9.72 -9.41
N PRO A 6 7.41 -8.56 -10.03
CA PRO A 6 7.47 -8.43 -11.46
C PRO A 6 8.92 -8.53 -11.93
N GLN A 7 9.13 -9.05 -13.13
CA GLN A 7 10.43 -8.98 -13.76
C GLN A 7 10.76 -7.53 -14.12
N ARG A 8 12.02 -7.14 -13.96
CA ARG A 8 12.49 -5.83 -14.43
C ARG A 8 12.39 -5.79 -15.96
N ARG A 9 11.95 -4.65 -16.50
CA ARG A 9 11.82 -4.45 -17.96
C ARG A 9 13.18 -4.49 -18.69
N MET A 10 14.27 -4.19 -17.99
CA MET A 10 15.63 -4.25 -18.51
C MET A 10 16.03 -5.70 -18.81
N HIS A 11 16.53 -5.96 -20.03
CA HIS A 11 17.07 -7.26 -20.39
C HIS A 11 18.31 -7.57 -19.52
N ARG A 12 18.23 -8.62 -18.71
CA ARG A 12 19.33 -9.15 -17.91
C ARG A 12 19.44 -10.64 -18.16
N ARG A 13 20.65 -11.17 -18.08
CA ARG A 13 20.86 -12.63 -18.13
C ARG A 13 19.98 -13.29 -17.07
N PRO A 14 19.12 -14.25 -17.45
CA PRO A 14 18.28 -14.94 -16.48
C PRO A 14 19.17 -15.66 -15.45
N LYS A 15 18.80 -15.57 -14.17
CA LYS A 15 19.52 -16.31 -13.13
C LYS A 15 19.30 -17.81 -13.38
N PRO A 16 20.34 -18.66 -13.26
CA PRO A 16 20.15 -20.10 -13.31
C PRO A 16 19.22 -20.54 -12.16
N GLY A 17 18.17 -21.31 -12.46
CA GLY A 17 17.19 -21.76 -11.48
C GLY A 17 15.77 -21.87 -12.03
N LEU A 18 14.80 -22.05 -11.13
CA LEU A 18 13.39 -22.21 -11.44
C LEU A 18 12.85 -21.00 -12.23
N PRO A 19 12.10 -21.21 -13.33
CA PRO A 19 11.53 -20.10 -14.09
C PRO A 19 10.65 -19.24 -13.18
N HIS A 20 10.88 -17.93 -13.26
CA HIS A 20 10.20 -16.94 -12.44
C HIS A 20 8.72 -16.86 -12.83
N GLN A 21 7.84 -17.47 -12.05
CA GLN A 21 6.40 -17.43 -12.27
C GLN A 21 5.84 -16.08 -11.82
N PHE A 22 5.46 -15.23 -12.78
CA PHE A 22 4.84 -13.93 -12.51
C PHE A 22 3.34 -13.98 -12.75
N ASP A 23 2.57 -13.98 -11.66
CA ASP A 23 1.11 -13.87 -11.68
C ASP A 23 0.70 -12.39 -11.76
N ARG A 24 0.30 -11.96 -12.96
CA ARG A 24 -0.15 -10.58 -13.25
C ARG A 24 -1.44 -10.20 -12.51
N PRO A 25 -2.54 -10.98 -12.57
CA PRO A 25 -3.76 -10.69 -11.83
C PRO A 25 -3.51 -10.45 -10.34
N LYS A 26 -2.72 -11.34 -9.72
CA LYS A 26 -2.45 -11.24 -8.28
C LYS A 26 -1.50 -10.10 -7.93
N TYR A 27 -0.55 -9.77 -8.80
CA TYR A 27 0.27 -8.56 -8.63
C TYR A 27 -0.55 -7.27 -8.72
N ARG A 28 -1.57 -7.20 -9.57
CA ARG A 28 -2.43 -6.01 -9.74
C ARG A 28 -3.20 -5.64 -8.47
N GLN A 29 -3.59 -6.63 -7.66
CA GLN A 29 -4.31 -6.39 -6.40
C GLN A 29 -3.49 -5.57 -5.39
N ARG A 30 -2.15 -5.59 -5.49
CA ARG A 30 -1.25 -4.80 -4.64
C ARG A 30 -1.46 -3.29 -4.75
N ASN A 31 -1.93 -2.80 -5.90
CA ASN A 31 -2.20 -1.38 -6.13
C ASN A 31 -3.21 -0.78 -5.13
N VAL A 32 -4.17 -1.58 -4.66
CA VAL A 32 -5.16 -1.12 -3.65
C VAL A 32 -4.45 -0.76 -2.34
N VAL A 33 -3.53 -1.61 -1.90
CA VAL A 33 -2.75 -1.42 -0.68
C VAL A 33 -1.76 -0.26 -0.85
N GLU A 34 -1.08 -0.17 -1.99
CA GLU A 34 -0.14 0.92 -2.28
C GLU A 34 -0.84 2.29 -2.31
N ARG A 35 -2.04 2.38 -2.90
CA ARG A 35 -2.85 3.61 -2.89
C ARG A 35 -3.26 4.00 -1.47
N LEU A 36 -3.69 3.04 -0.65
CA LEU A 36 -4.02 3.29 0.75
C LEU A 36 -2.82 3.87 1.51
N PHE A 37 -1.64 3.26 1.37
CA PHE A 37 -0.43 3.77 2.01
C PHE A 37 0.02 5.12 1.45
N GLY A 38 -0.11 5.36 0.15
CA GLY A 38 0.19 6.66 -0.46
C GLY A 38 -0.62 7.79 0.17
N TRP A 39 -1.93 7.58 0.32
CA TRP A 39 -2.80 8.54 0.99
C TRP A 39 -2.51 8.67 2.50
N LEU A 40 -2.27 7.55 3.21
CA LEU A 40 -1.90 7.61 4.64
C LEU A 40 -0.62 8.42 4.87
N MET A 41 0.36 8.26 3.98
CA MET A 41 1.67 8.92 4.07
C MET A 41 1.65 10.38 3.63
N GLU A 42 0.61 10.82 2.91
CA GLU A 42 0.36 12.25 2.65
C GLU A 42 0.13 13.02 3.96
N LYS A 43 -0.46 12.37 4.96
CA LYS A 43 -0.66 12.95 6.29
C LYS A 43 0.68 13.02 7.02
N ARG A 44 1.31 14.21 7.02
CA ARG A 44 2.62 14.50 7.65
C ARG A 44 2.74 13.95 9.07
N ARG A 45 1.67 14.01 9.88
CA ARG A 45 1.64 13.49 11.25
C ARG A 45 1.91 11.98 11.32
N LEU A 46 1.38 11.20 10.36
CA LEU A 46 1.58 9.75 10.29
C LEU A 46 2.96 9.41 9.68
N ASN A 47 3.36 10.11 8.62
CA ASN A 47 4.61 9.84 7.91
C ASN A 47 5.85 10.04 8.81
N THR A 48 5.94 11.18 9.50
CA THR A 48 7.11 11.48 10.35
C THR A 48 7.08 10.74 11.69
N ARG A 49 5.94 10.14 12.07
CA ARG A 49 5.73 9.38 13.31
C ARG A 49 6.34 10.06 14.56
N TYR A 50 5.70 11.13 15.02
CA TYR A 50 6.06 11.78 16.30
C TYR A 50 5.53 11.04 17.54
N ASP A 51 4.54 10.16 17.35
CA ASP A 51 3.91 9.39 18.43
C ASP A 51 4.87 8.33 19.00
N LYS A 52 5.21 8.49 20.30
CA LYS A 52 6.05 7.54 21.04
C LYS A 52 5.29 6.27 21.44
N LEU A 53 3.99 6.40 21.74
CA LEU A 53 3.16 5.25 22.13
C LEU A 53 2.55 4.58 20.90
N ALA A 54 2.55 3.25 20.91
CA ALA A 54 1.88 2.47 19.88
C ALA A 54 0.35 2.69 19.88
N SER A 55 -0.24 2.94 21.04
CA SER A 55 -1.69 3.21 21.18
C SER A 55 -2.10 4.52 20.53
N SER A 56 -1.34 5.61 20.77
CA SER A 56 -1.64 6.92 20.16
C SER A 56 -1.44 6.89 18.65
N PHE A 57 -0.36 6.24 18.17
CA PHE A 57 -0.15 6.03 16.75
C PHE A 57 -1.29 5.22 16.11
N LYS A 58 -1.72 4.12 16.74
CA LYS A 58 -2.85 3.31 16.26
C LYS A 58 -4.14 4.13 16.18
N ALA A 59 -4.45 4.92 17.20
CA ALA A 59 -5.63 5.78 17.21
C ALA A 59 -5.60 6.78 16.05
N MET A 60 -4.44 7.38 15.77
CA MET A 60 -4.28 8.31 14.65
C MET A 60 -4.45 7.65 13.28
N VAL A 61 -3.93 6.44 13.09
CA VAL A 61 -4.16 5.65 11.86
C VAL A 61 -5.63 5.32 11.71
N THR A 62 -6.30 4.87 12.77
CA THR A 62 -7.74 4.58 12.74
C THR A 62 -8.57 5.82 12.40
N LEU A 63 -8.26 6.96 13.01
CA LEU A 63 -8.95 8.22 12.72
C LEU A 63 -8.79 8.63 11.25
N ALA A 64 -7.57 8.52 10.70
CA ALA A 64 -7.34 8.80 9.31
C ALA A 64 -8.21 7.89 8.43
N CYS A 65 -8.23 6.58 8.68
CA CYS A 65 -9.04 5.64 7.89
C CYS A 65 -10.53 6.00 7.94
N ILE A 66 -11.05 6.42 9.11
CA ILE A 66 -12.43 6.89 9.25
C ILE A 66 -12.68 8.14 8.38
N GLU A 67 -11.79 9.13 8.43
CA GLU A 67 -11.87 10.34 7.60
C GLU A 67 -11.92 9.98 6.10
N GLN A 68 -11.09 9.04 5.66
CA GLN A 68 -11.06 8.60 4.26
C GLN A 68 -12.34 7.88 3.85
N CYS A 69 -12.85 6.99 4.71
CA CYS A 69 -14.13 6.32 4.46
C CYS A 69 -15.26 7.33 4.38
N MET A 70 -15.32 8.32 5.27
CA MET A 70 -16.33 9.37 5.20
C MET A 70 -16.23 10.14 3.89
N ARG A 71 -15.04 10.60 3.49
CA ARG A 71 -14.83 11.29 2.22
C ARG A 71 -15.29 10.48 1.01
N ALA A 72 -14.98 9.19 0.97
CA ALA A 72 -15.41 8.31 -0.11
C ALA A 72 -16.95 8.20 -0.17
N ASN A 73 -17.61 7.97 0.97
CA ASN A 73 -19.08 7.82 1.04
C ASN A 73 -19.84 9.12 0.75
N PHE A 74 -19.26 10.30 1.02
CA PHE A 74 -19.86 11.59 0.72
C PHE A 74 -19.52 12.12 -0.69
N SER A 75 -18.57 11.48 -1.39
CA SER A 75 -18.22 11.84 -2.77
C SER A 75 -19.24 11.34 -3.79
N ASP A 76 -20.05 10.33 -3.47
CA ASP A 76 -21.06 9.75 -4.36
C ASP A 76 -22.41 10.52 -4.36
N ARG A 77 -22.46 11.75 -3.81
CA ARG A 77 -23.70 12.54 -3.65
C ARG A 77 -23.80 13.84 -4.43
N THR A 78 -23.02 14.02 -5.50
CA THR A 78 -23.17 15.15 -6.43
C THR A 78 -23.33 14.69 -7.86
#